data_AF-A0A847HK77-F1
#
_entry.id   AF-A0A847HK77-F1
#
_cell.length_a   1.000
_cell.length_b   1.000
_cell.length_c   1.000
_cell.angle_alpha   90.00
_cell.angle_beta   90.00
_cell.angle_gamma   90.00
#
_symmetry.space_group_name_H-M   'P 1'
#
loop_
_entity.id
_entity.type
_entity.pdbx_description
1 polymer ?
#
loop_
_entity_poly.entity_id
_entity_poly.type
_entity_poly.pdbx_seq_one_letter_code
_entity_poly.pdbx_strand_id
1 'polypeptide(L)'
;MIRLRHILCLLFVVFWTVSGVQAQTIDYDGVRITAMPDLEPKSFFGYAFCRVIITNSSNRERDVRLSMRAQYSRTLEEVSRGFKIAAGEVREESLMIPIMDFYSSGMRVELDGVPLREQSLHRDFRCNRGYYHRKQILVDSRISRTDFEAAFGGSGAGNSLNVEMNQFEGSLAQLYQNWLGYSQFHMLVFYAGSINDMPDPVRRAVFDYVRAGGSLLTMGSIEVPDDFVQIPQNRVDQPFNLKVYEGGFGRLIEAEADLIKSMSSPSGLVFPNYLSDAFASY
;
A
#
# COMPACT_ATOMS: atom_id res chain seq x y z
N MET A 1 70.90 -5.43 8.50
CA MET A 1 69.71 -4.79 9.10
C MET A 1 68.49 -5.13 8.27
N ILE A 2 67.79 -6.22 8.62
CA ILE A 2 66.56 -6.68 7.97
C ILE A 2 65.46 -6.48 9.02
N ARG A 3 64.49 -5.61 8.75
CA ARG A 3 63.31 -5.41 9.61
C ARG A 3 62.04 -5.89 8.89
N LEU A 4 61.70 -7.12 9.25
CA LEU A 4 60.37 -7.69 9.29
C LEU A 4 59.46 -6.84 10.19
N ARG A 5 58.43 -6.16 9.66
CA ARG A 5 57.30 -5.64 10.45
C ARG A 5 56.00 -5.52 9.63
N HIS A 6 55.10 -6.48 9.88
CA HIS A 6 53.63 -6.35 9.99
C HIS A 6 52.85 -6.45 8.66
N ILE A 7 52.45 -7.65 8.22
CA ILE A 7 51.36 -8.53 8.72
C ILE A 7 49.98 -7.87 8.69
N LEU A 8 49.09 -8.58 7.99
CA LEU A 8 47.63 -8.50 7.94
C LEU A 8 47.04 -7.47 6.96
N CYS A 9 46.92 -7.91 5.71
CA CYS A 9 45.74 -7.68 4.89
C CYS A 9 44.48 -8.02 5.71
N LEU A 10 43.94 -7.03 6.41
CA LEU A 10 42.57 -7.04 6.89
C LEU A 10 41.67 -6.90 5.65
N LEU A 11 41.38 -8.05 5.05
CA LEU A 11 40.20 -8.30 4.24
C LEU A 11 38.98 -7.87 5.07
N PHE A 12 38.61 -6.60 4.92
CA PHE A 12 37.35 -6.05 5.38
C PHE A 12 36.24 -6.63 4.48
N VAL A 13 35.94 -7.92 4.65
CA VAL A 13 34.67 -8.47 4.20
C VAL A 13 33.63 -8.01 5.20
N VAL A 14 33.10 -6.82 4.98
CA VAL A 14 31.88 -6.39 5.66
C VAL A 14 30.76 -7.21 5.04
N PHE A 15 30.52 -8.41 5.59
CA PHE A 15 29.23 -9.05 5.49
C PHE A 15 28.24 -8.16 6.24
N TRP A 16 27.66 -7.19 5.53
CA TRP A 16 26.38 -6.63 5.91
C TRP A 16 25.39 -7.78 5.79
N THR A 17 25.12 -8.48 6.89
CA THR A 17 23.90 -9.25 7.04
C THR A 17 22.77 -8.22 7.16
N VAL A 18 22.33 -7.71 6.02
CA VAL A 18 21.02 -7.10 5.93
C VAL A 18 20.06 -8.24 6.24
N SER A 19 19.43 -8.19 7.41
CA SER A 19 18.27 -9.00 7.76
C SER A 19 17.09 -8.55 6.91
N GLY A 20 17.22 -8.70 5.59
CA GLY A 20 16.14 -8.54 4.66
C GLY A 20 15.33 -9.82 4.69
N VAL A 21 14.01 -9.70 4.81
CA VAL A 21 13.10 -10.77 4.38
C VAL A 21 13.60 -11.22 3.01
N GLN A 22 14.13 -12.44 2.93
CA GLN A 22 14.73 -12.93 1.69
C GLN A 22 13.61 -12.94 0.65
N ALA A 23 13.69 -12.04 -0.34
CA ALA A 23 12.64 -11.86 -1.32
C ALA A 23 12.40 -13.21 -2.01
N GLN A 24 11.20 -13.77 -1.82
CA GLN A 24 10.84 -15.05 -2.41
C GLN A 24 10.89 -14.87 -3.93
N THR A 25 11.75 -15.64 -4.59
CA THR A 25 12.02 -15.48 -6.02
C THR A 25 11.89 -16.83 -6.70
N ILE A 26 11.25 -16.80 -7.86
CA ILE A 26 11.19 -17.89 -8.82
C ILE A 26 12.03 -17.52 -10.02
N ASP A 27 12.88 -18.44 -10.46
CA ASP A 27 13.67 -18.29 -11.69
C ASP A 27 13.48 -19.56 -12.53
N TYR A 28 12.89 -19.40 -13.72
CA TYR A 28 12.59 -20.52 -14.60
C TYR A 28 12.60 -20.08 -16.06
N ASP A 29 13.40 -20.77 -16.87
CA ASP A 29 13.48 -20.60 -18.33
C ASP A 29 13.64 -19.13 -18.79
N GLY A 30 14.50 -18.37 -18.10
CA GLY A 30 14.77 -16.97 -18.40
C GLY A 30 13.70 -15.99 -17.90
N VAL A 31 12.70 -16.46 -17.14
CA VAL A 31 11.73 -15.62 -16.43
C VAL A 31 12.00 -15.64 -14.94
N ARG A 32 12.17 -14.46 -14.36
CA ARG A 32 12.31 -14.27 -12.92
C ARG A 32 11.08 -13.59 -12.36
N ILE A 33 10.53 -14.12 -11.27
CA ILE A 33 9.37 -13.56 -10.56
C ILE A 33 9.74 -13.40 -9.09
N THR A 34 9.71 -12.18 -8.59
CA THR A 34 10.10 -11.86 -7.22
C THR A 34 8.91 -11.27 -6.47
N ALA A 35 8.56 -11.86 -5.32
CA ALA A 35 7.56 -11.29 -4.41
C ALA A 35 8.04 -9.94 -3.88
N MET A 36 7.16 -8.94 -3.94
CA MET A 36 7.41 -7.64 -3.35
C MET A 36 6.90 -7.59 -1.91
N PRO A 37 7.51 -6.75 -1.05
CA PRO A 37 6.92 -6.46 0.26
C PRO A 37 5.57 -5.75 0.06
N ASP A 38 4.59 -6.14 0.84
CA ASP A 38 3.29 -5.48 0.91
C ASP A 38 3.10 -4.85 2.29
N LEU A 39 2.19 -3.88 2.41
CA LEU A 39 1.75 -3.41 3.71
C LEU A 39 1.10 -4.59 4.44
N GLU A 40 1.40 -4.73 5.72
CA GLU A 40 0.72 -5.67 6.61
C GLU A 40 -0.35 -4.91 7.40
N PRO A 41 -1.46 -4.45 6.78
CA PRO A 41 -2.50 -3.86 7.59
C PRO A 41 -3.06 -4.93 8.52
N LYS A 42 -3.49 -4.51 9.71
CA LYS A 42 -4.07 -5.45 10.68
C LYS A 42 -5.47 -5.92 10.27
N SER A 43 -6.09 -5.20 9.34
CA SER A 43 -7.41 -5.45 8.79
C SER A 43 -7.44 -4.97 7.34
N PHE A 44 -8.23 -5.61 6.48
CA PHE A 44 -8.35 -5.24 5.08
C PHE A 44 -9.80 -4.85 4.75
N PHE A 45 -9.95 -3.90 3.83
CA PHE A 45 -11.24 -3.46 3.26
C PHE A 45 -11.15 -3.52 1.73
N GLY A 46 -12.25 -3.81 1.02
CA GLY A 46 -12.22 -3.94 -0.45
C GLY A 46 -11.44 -5.14 -0.99
N TYR A 47 -10.15 -4.93 -1.32
CA TYR A 47 -9.26 -5.96 -1.86
C TYR A 47 -7.94 -6.00 -1.10
N ALA A 48 -7.49 -7.21 -0.78
CA ALA A 48 -6.10 -7.50 -0.47
C ALA A 48 -5.40 -7.90 -1.77
N PHE A 49 -4.08 -7.89 -1.79
CA PHE A 49 -3.35 -8.32 -2.98
C PHE A 49 -1.92 -8.67 -2.63
N CYS A 50 -1.33 -9.45 -3.53
CA CYS A 50 0.06 -9.82 -3.49
C CYS A 50 0.76 -9.26 -4.72
N ARG A 51 1.87 -8.56 -4.53
CA ARG A 51 2.65 -7.99 -5.64
C ARG A 51 3.85 -8.84 -6.02
N VAL A 52 4.19 -8.79 -7.30
CA VAL A 52 5.39 -9.39 -7.87
C VAL A 52 6.02 -8.48 -8.90
N ILE A 53 7.35 -8.54 -9.00
CA ILE A 53 8.08 -8.07 -10.17
C ILE A 53 8.36 -9.29 -11.04
N ILE A 54 7.98 -9.22 -12.32
CA ILE A 54 8.33 -10.20 -13.34
C ILE A 54 9.35 -9.59 -14.29
N THR A 55 10.44 -10.30 -14.51
CA THR A 55 11.46 -10.00 -15.51
C THR A 55 11.50 -11.14 -16.52
N ASN A 56 11.23 -10.85 -17.79
CA ASN A 56 11.38 -11.80 -18.89
C ASN A 56 12.69 -11.52 -19.64
N SER A 57 13.75 -12.22 -19.25
CA SER A 57 15.07 -12.17 -19.92
C SER A 57 15.17 -13.13 -21.11
N SER A 58 14.09 -13.86 -21.44
CA SER A 58 14.05 -14.72 -22.63
C SER A 58 13.87 -13.90 -23.91
N ASN A 59 14.09 -14.53 -25.06
CA ASN A 59 13.99 -13.89 -26.38
C ASN A 59 12.58 -13.94 -26.99
N ARG A 60 11.56 -14.35 -26.22
CA ARG A 60 10.18 -14.47 -26.69
C ARG A 60 9.18 -13.99 -25.63
N GLU A 61 7.98 -13.66 -26.09
CA GLU A 61 6.83 -13.41 -25.20
C GLU A 61 6.51 -14.69 -24.40
N ARG A 62 6.11 -14.51 -23.15
CA ARG A 62 5.74 -15.60 -22.22
C ARG A 62 4.33 -15.39 -21.68
N ASP A 63 3.60 -16.49 -21.54
CA ASP A 63 2.30 -16.50 -20.86
C ASP A 63 2.50 -16.83 -19.38
N VAL A 64 2.02 -15.96 -18.50
CA VAL A 64 2.16 -16.09 -17.05
C VAL A 64 0.77 -16.12 -16.43
N ARG A 65 0.51 -17.10 -15.56
CA ARG A 65 -0.65 -17.13 -14.67
C ARG A 65 -0.22 -17.16 -13.22
N LEU A 66 -0.66 -16.16 -12.47
CA LEU A 66 -0.56 -16.13 -11.01
C LEU A 66 -1.86 -16.70 -10.43
N SER A 67 -1.77 -17.57 -9.42
CA SER A 67 -2.96 -18.03 -8.72
C SER A 67 -2.75 -18.33 -7.24
N MET A 68 -3.81 -18.18 -6.46
CA MET A 68 -3.87 -18.61 -5.07
C MET A 68 -5.16 -19.39 -4.84
N ARG A 69 -5.02 -20.61 -4.32
CA ARG A 69 -6.17 -21.41 -3.92
C ARG A 69 -6.67 -20.93 -2.57
N ALA A 70 -7.96 -20.68 -2.46
CA ALA A 70 -8.64 -20.36 -1.21
C ALA A 70 -8.82 -21.65 -0.40
N GLN A 71 -7.80 -22.00 0.37
CA GLN A 71 -7.85 -23.15 1.26
C GLN A 71 -8.94 -22.94 2.32
N TYR A 72 -9.72 -23.99 2.56
CA TYR A 72 -10.82 -24.00 3.53
C TYR A 72 -12.02 -23.09 3.21
N SER A 73 -12.04 -22.43 2.05
CA SER A 73 -13.21 -21.69 1.59
C SER A 73 -14.23 -22.63 0.93
N ARG A 74 -15.52 -22.37 1.18
CA ARG A 74 -16.64 -23.07 0.52
C ARG A 74 -17.22 -22.29 -0.67
N THR A 75 -16.90 -21.01 -0.78
CA THR A 75 -17.53 -20.06 -1.73
C THR A 75 -16.57 -19.61 -2.82
N LEU A 76 -15.27 -19.76 -2.59
CA LEU A 76 -14.22 -19.42 -3.54
C LEU A 76 -13.23 -20.59 -3.59
N GLU A 77 -12.85 -21.02 -4.78
CA GLU A 77 -11.84 -22.07 -4.95
C GLU A 77 -10.45 -21.47 -5.18
N GLU A 78 -10.34 -20.51 -6.09
CA GLU A 78 -9.09 -19.91 -6.52
C GLU A 78 -9.32 -18.46 -6.97
N VAL A 79 -8.35 -17.59 -6.68
CA VAL A 79 -8.16 -16.36 -7.44
C VAL A 79 -7.02 -16.54 -8.42
N SER A 80 -7.17 -16.02 -9.64
CA SER A 80 -6.12 -16.12 -10.65
C SER A 80 -6.09 -14.90 -11.56
N ARG A 81 -4.92 -14.66 -12.14
CA ARG A 81 -4.71 -13.63 -13.15
C ARG A 81 -3.70 -14.14 -14.19
N GLY A 82 -4.14 -14.17 -15.44
CA GLY A 82 -3.30 -14.49 -16.60
C GLY A 82 -2.90 -13.24 -17.35
N PHE A 83 -1.67 -13.18 -17.85
CA PHE A 83 -1.16 -12.08 -18.66
C PHE A 83 0.05 -12.51 -19.50
N LYS A 84 0.38 -11.68 -20.48
CA LYS A 84 1.57 -11.85 -21.33
C LYS A 84 2.65 -10.85 -20.94
N ILE A 85 3.90 -11.30 -20.99
CA ILE A 85 5.09 -10.45 -20.78
C ILE A 85 6.02 -10.53 -21.99
N ALA A 86 6.37 -9.39 -22.58
CA ALA A 86 7.19 -9.32 -23.77
C ALA A 86 8.65 -9.70 -23.47
N ALA A 87 9.40 -10.06 -24.53
CA ALA A 87 10.82 -10.34 -24.41
C ALA A 87 11.59 -9.10 -23.92
N GLY A 88 12.48 -9.27 -22.95
CA GLY A 88 13.27 -8.19 -22.34
C GLY A 88 12.50 -7.28 -21.37
N GLU A 89 11.22 -7.55 -21.12
CA GLU A 89 10.38 -6.69 -20.29
C GLU A 89 10.55 -6.96 -18.79
N VAL A 90 10.49 -5.88 -18.00
CA VAL A 90 10.34 -5.92 -16.54
C VAL A 90 9.03 -5.22 -16.18
N ARG A 91 8.15 -5.90 -15.44
CA ARG A 91 6.83 -5.38 -15.09
C ARG A 91 6.43 -5.77 -13.67
N GLU A 92 5.84 -4.83 -12.95
CA GLU A 92 5.14 -5.12 -11.68
C GLU A 92 3.73 -5.63 -11.99
N GLU A 93 3.33 -6.71 -11.34
CA GLU A 93 1.97 -7.24 -11.41
C GLU A 93 1.46 -7.59 -10.02
N SER A 94 0.14 -7.72 -9.92
CA SER A 94 -0.55 -8.03 -8.67
C SER A 94 -1.69 -9.01 -8.87
N LEU A 95 -1.88 -9.87 -7.88
CA LEU A 95 -3.05 -10.74 -7.76
C LEU A 95 -3.99 -10.15 -6.71
N MET A 96 -5.17 -9.73 -7.15
CA MET A 96 -6.20 -9.13 -6.29
C MET A 96 -7.05 -10.22 -5.64
N ILE A 97 -7.30 -10.08 -4.34
CA ILE A 97 -7.96 -11.05 -3.48
C ILE A 97 -9.13 -10.33 -2.79
N PRO A 98 -10.38 -10.76 -3.00
CA PRO A 98 -11.52 -10.15 -2.32
C PRO A 98 -11.40 -10.36 -0.80
N ILE A 99 -11.87 -9.40 0.01
CA ILE A 99 -11.88 -9.58 1.46
C ILE A 99 -12.93 -10.62 1.84
N MET A 100 -12.44 -11.79 2.24
CA MET A 100 -13.24 -12.88 2.78
C MET A 100 -12.33 -13.72 3.68
N ASP A 101 -12.90 -14.70 4.37
CA ASP A 101 -12.07 -15.70 5.05
C ASP A 101 -11.32 -16.52 4.00
N PHE A 102 -10.06 -16.17 3.82
CA PHE A 102 -9.18 -16.64 2.77
C PHE A 102 -7.84 -17.02 3.38
N TYR A 103 -7.47 -18.28 3.24
CA TYR A 103 -6.12 -18.74 3.51
C TYR A 103 -5.53 -19.36 2.26
N SER A 104 -4.26 -19.09 2.01
CA SER A 104 -3.50 -19.77 0.98
C SER A 104 -2.11 -20.11 1.51
N SER A 105 -1.63 -21.32 1.26
CA SER A 105 -0.24 -21.71 1.55
C SER A 105 0.78 -20.95 0.70
N GLY A 106 0.32 -20.23 -0.33
CA GLY A 106 1.13 -19.35 -1.16
C GLY A 106 0.58 -19.20 -2.58
N MET A 107 1.12 -18.23 -3.28
CA MET A 107 0.89 -18.01 -4.70
C MET A 107 1.67 -19.01 -5.53
N ARG A 108 0.97 -19.56 -6.52
CA ARG A 108 1.48 -20.43 -7.56
C ARG A 108 1.68 -19.63 -8.83
N VAL A 109 2.66 -20.07 -9.60
CA VAL A 109 2.94 -19.53 -10.92
C VAL A 109 2.83 -20.66 -11.94
N GLU A 110 2.18 -20.38 -13.04
CA GLU A 110 2.22 -21.19 -14.26
C GLU A 110 2.85 -20.35 -15.37
N LEU A 111 3.80 -20.94 -16.11
CA LEU A 111 4.50 -20.32 -17.21
C LEU A 111 4.31 -21.16 -18.47
N ASP A 112 3.76 -20.57 -19.54
CA ASP A 112 3.43 -21.23 -20.80
C ASP A 112 2.64 -22.56 -20.62
N GLY A 113 1.70 -22.58 -19.68
CA GLY A 113 0.91 -23.78 -19.35
C GLY A 113 1.60 -24.77 -18.42
N VAL A 114 2.82 -24.49 -17.94
CA VAL A 114 3.59 -25.35 -17.04
C VAL A 114 3.54 -24.82 -15.60
N PRO A 115 2.91 -25.54 -14.65
CA PRO A 115 2.89 -25.14 -13.24
C PRO A 115 4.26 -25.28 -12.57
N LEU A 116 4.74 -24.21 -11.94
CA LEU A 116 6.01 -24.15 -11.22
C LEU A 116 5.79 -24.58 -9.75
N ARG A 117 5.78 -25.90 -9.52
CA ARG A 117 5.28 -26.51 -8.27
C ARG A 117 6.20 -26.39 -7.05
N GLU A 118 7.50 -26.15 -7.25
CA GLU A 118 8.50 -26.25 -6.17
C GLU A 118 8.77 -24.93 -5.43
N GLN A 119 8.17 -23.82 -5.87
CA GLN A 119 8.44 -22.50 -5.32
C GLN A 119 7.13 -21.74 -5.16
N SER A 120 6.76 -21.43 -3.91
CA SER A 120 5.59 -20.60 -3.59
C SER A 120 6.04 -19.22 -3.14
N LEU A 121 5.39 -18.21 -3.71
CA LEU A 121 5.51 -16.81 -3.32
C LEU A 121 4.42 -16.46 -2.29
N HIS A 122 4.61 -15.42 -1.48
CA HIS A 122 3.61 -14.96 -0.49
C HIS A 122 3.07 -16.10 0.39
N ARG A 123 3.97 -16.86 1.02
CA ARG A 123 3.61 -18.02 1.87
C ARG A 123 2.69 -17.63 3.01
N ASP A 124 1.78 -18.53 3.34
CA ASP A 124 0.82 -18.39 4.45
C ASP A 124 -0.02 -17.12 4.42
N PHE A 125 -0.38 -16.66 3.21
CA PHE A 125 -1.25 -15.52 3.03
C PHE A 125 -2.61 -15.75 3.70
N ARG A 126 -3.01 -14.80 4.53
CA ARG A 126 -4.29 -14.80 5.24
C ARG A 126 -4.98 -13.48 5.04
N CYS A 127 -6.22 -13.55 4.60
CA CYS A 127 -7.18 -12.48 4.73
C CYS A 127 -8.34 -13.03 5.55
N ASN A 128 -8.79 -12.30 6.56
CA ASN A 128 -9.93 -12.70 7.35
C ASN A 128 -10.91 -11.54 7.40
N ARG A 129 -12.18 -11.81 7.12
CA ARG A 129 -13.22 -10.78 7.16
C ARG A 129 -13.50 -10.31 8.59
N GLY A 130 -13.33 -11.21 9.57
CA GLY A 130 -13.68 -10.98 10.97
C GLY A 130 -12.58 -10.41 11.87
N TYR A 131 -11.34 -10.21 11.38
CA TYR A 131 -10.24 -9.74 12.23
C TYR A 131 -10.21 -8.20 12.30
N TYR A 132 -10.59 -7.69 13.48
CA TYR A 132 -10.59 -6.28 13.92
C TYR A 132 -11.31 -5.28 12.99
N HIS A 133 -12.28 -4.55 13.55
CA HIS A 133 -13.11 -3.58 12.82
C HIS A 133 -12.56 -2.15 12.84
N ARG A 134 -11.28 -1.96 13.19
CA ARG A 134 -10.73 -0.60 13.24
C ARG A 134 -10.53 -0.09 11.84
N LYS A 135 -10.96 1.14 11.61
CA LYS A 135 -10.85 1.80 10.31
C LYS A 135 -9.37 2.06 10.04
N GLN A 136 -8.84 1.46 8.98
CA GLN A 136 -7.42 1.56 8.66
C GLN A 136 -7.16 2.81 7.83
N ILE A 137 -6.10 3.54 8.15
CA ILE A 137 -5.63 4.66 7.34
C ILE A 137 -4.15 4.48 6.99
N LEU A 138 -3.79 4.80 5.75
CA LEU A 138 -2.40 4.83 5.31
C LEU A 138 -1.85 6.23 5.51
N VAL A 139 -0.75 6.34 6.23
CA VAL A 139 -0.18 7.60 6.68
C VAL A 139 1.25 7.75 6.15
N ASP A 140 1.58 8.97 5.74
CA ASP A 140 2.94 9.40 5.43
C ASP A 140 3.93 8.97 6.52
N SER A 141 5.09 8.44 6.14
CA SER A 141 6.13 7.99 7.07
C SER A 141 6.72 9.13 7.90
N ARG A 142 6.52 10.39 7.50
CA ARG A 142 6.95 11.57 8.25
C ARG A 142 6.04 11.94 9.41
N ILE A 143 4.81 11.43 9.46
CA ILE A 143 3.96 11.61 10.63
C ILE A 143 4.43 10.61 11.68
N SER A 144 4.86 11.07 12.85
CA SER A 144 5.27 10.13 13.90
C SER A 144 4.05 9.40 14.46
N ARG A 145 4.25 8.17 14.93
CA ARG A 145 3.19 7.41 15.63
C ARG A 145 2.63 8.18 16.83
N THR A 146 3.49 8.89 17.56
CA THR A 146 3.10 9.70 18.72
C THR A 146 2.17 10.84 18.30
N ASP A 147 2.51 11.58 17.24
CA ASP A 147 1.67 12.67 16.72
C ASP A 147 0.34 12.14 16.19
N PHE A 148 0.38 11.00 15.52
CA PHE A 148 -0.82 10.33 15.04
C PHE A 148 -1.75 9.94 16.21
N GLU A 149 -1.21 9.24 17.22
CA GLU A 149 -1.96 8.82 18.40
C GLU A 149 -2.48 10.03 19.21
N ALA A 150 -1.75 11.15 19.24
CA ALA A 150 -2.21 12.38 19.88
C ALA A 150 -3.39 13.03 19.12
N ALA A 151 -3.41 12.98 17.79
CA ALA A 151 -4.47 13.56 16.97
C ALA A 151 -5.72 12.67 16.85
N PHE A 152 -5.53 11.35 16.74
CA PHE A 152 -6.59 10.38 16.44
C PHE A 152 -6.92 9.42 17.60
N GLY A 153 -6.24 9.55 18.74
CA GLY A 153 -6.52 8.80 19.96
C GLY A 153 -6.90 9.68 21.14
N GLY A 154 -7.33 9.05 22.24
CA GLY A 154 -7.54 9.71 23.52
C GLY A 154 -8.47 10.93 23.46
N SER A 155 -7.91 12.12 23.63
CA SER A 155 -8.64 13.41 23.60
C SER A 155 -8.43 14.22 22.33
N GLY A 156 -7.72 13.68 21.33
CA GLY A 156 -7.51 14.35 20.05
C GLY A 156 -8.79 14.53 19.26
N ALA A 157 -8.82 15.53 18.39
CA ALA A 157 -10.01 15.87 17.60
C ALA A 157 -10.48 14.73 16.68
N GLY A 158 -9.56 13.86 16.26
CA GLY A 158 -9.84 12.68 15.43
C GLY A 158 -10.25 11.43 16.21
N ASN A 159 -10.27 11.45 17.55
CA ASN A 159 -10.53 10.26 18.37
C ASN A 159 -11.85 9.55 18.06
N SER A 160 -12.88 10.31 17.68
CA SER A 160 -14.20 9.76 17.32
C SER A 160 -14.16 8.83 16.09
N LEU A 161 -13.12 8.93 15.26
CA LEU A 161 -12.99 8.13 14.05
C LEU A 161 -12.56 6.69 14.31
N ASN A 162 -11.99 6.40 15.50
CA ASN A 162 -11.55 5.06 15.92
C ASN A 162 -10.70 4.35 14.84
N VAL A 163 -9.65 5.04 14.40
CA VAL A 163 -8.78 4.61 13.30
C VAL A 163 -7.51 3.92 13.80
N GLU A 164 -6.90 3.15 12.93
CA GLU A 164 -5.58 2.57 13.12
C GLU A 164 -4.63 2.99 12.00
N MET A 165 -3.39 3.29 12.39
CA MET A 165 -2.35 3.77 11.50
C MET A 165 -1.63 2.62 10.80
N ASN A 166 -1.45 2.77 9.49
CA ASN A 166 -0.51 2.01 8.68
C ASN A 166 0.48 2.98 8.06
N GLN A 167 1.75 2.60 8.02
CA GLN A 167 2.80 3.39 7.39
C GLN A 167 3.63 2.50 6.48
N PHE A 168 4.06 3.08 5.36
CA PHE A 168 5.02 2.45 4.47
C PHE A 168 6.40 3.04 4.74
N GLU A 169 7.33 2.22 5.22
CA GLU A 169 8.70 2.66 5.54
C GLU A 169 9.65 2.66 4.34
N GLY A 170 9.21 2.10 3.20
CA GLY A 170 9.99 2.11 1.95
C GLY A 170 9.89 3.42 1.17
N SER A 171 10.48 3.44 -0.02
CA SER A 171 10.40 4.58 -0.93
C SER A 171 8.97 4.77 -1.47
N LEU A 172 8.51 6.02 -1.63
CA LEU A 172 7.21 6.32 -2.25
C LEU A 172 7.06 5.69 -3.65
N ALA A 173 8.17 5.44 -4.35
CA ALA A 173 8.15 4.74 -5.63
C ALA A 173 7.75 3.25 -5.55
N GLN A 174 7.77 2.67 -4.35
CA GLN A 174 7.37 1.30 -4.07
C GLN A 174 5.94 1.20 -3.53
N LEU A 175 5.22 2.31 -3.38
CA LEU A 175 3.78 2.30 -3.12
C LEU A 175 3.01 1.77 -4.33
N TYR A 176 1.72 1.53 -4.13
CA TYR A 176 0.87 0.85 -5.09
C TYR A 176 0.62 1.69 -6.35
N GLN A 177 0.95 1.14 -7.51
CA GLN A 177 0.65 1.76 -8.81
C GLN A 177 -0.76 1.41 -9.32
N ASN A 178 -1.49 0.57 -8.59
CA ASN A 178 -2.87 0.21 -8.87
C ASN A 178 -3.76 0.74 -7.73
N TRP A 179 -4.80 1.49 -8.09
CA TRP A 179 -5.70 2.13 -7.14
C TRP A 179 -6.39 1.13 -6.19
N LEU A 180 -6.67 -0.09 -6.66
CA LEU A 180 -7.27 -1.15 -5.84
C LEU A 180 -6.40 -1.45 -4.63
N GLY A 181 -5.10 -1.20 -4.72
CA GLY A 181 -4.21 -1.41 -3.61
C GLY A 181 -4.44 -0.47 -2.42
N TYR A 182 -5.07 0.68 -2.66
CA TYR A 182 -5.47 1.61 -1.60
C TYR A 182 -6.85 1.31 -1.03
N SER A 183 -7.65 0.42 -1.64
CA SER A 183 -9.02 0.11 -1.19
C SER A 183 -9.08 -0.50 0.22
N GLN A 184 -7.97 -1.05 0.71
CA GLN A 184 -7.79 -1.52 2.08
C GLN A 184 -7.79 -0.41 3.13
N PHE A 185 -7.64 0.85 2.73
CA PHE A 185 -7.64 2.01 3.61
C PHE A 185 -8.93 2.82 3.45
N HIS A 186 -9.46 3.31 4.55
CA HIS A 186 -10.60 4.23 4.58
C HIS A 186 -10.19 5.65 4.22
N MET A 187 -8.92 5.99 4.45
CA MET A 187 -8.35 7.28 4.12
C MET A 187 -6.84 7.16 3.94
N LEU A 188 -6.31 7.94 3.01
CA LEU A 188 -4.89 8.20 2.85
C LEU A 188 -4.57 9.56 3.45
N VAL A 189 -3.53 9.66 4.28
CA VAL A 189 -3.12 10.91 4.93
C VAL A 189 -1.67 11.18 4.55
N PHE A 190 -1.44 12.19 3.70
CA PHE A 190 -0.11 12.52 3.20
C PHE A 190 0.22 14.01 3.34
N TYR A 191 1.49 14.36 3.52
CA TYR A 191 1.87 15.76 3.30
C TYR A 191 1.89 16.04 1.79
N ALA A 192 1.57 17.27 1.41
CA ALA A 192 1.59 17.70 0.01
C ALA A 192 2.92 17.39 -0.69
N GLY A 193 4.05 17.59 0.00
CA GLY A 193 5.36 17.24 -0.51
C GLY A 193 5.49 15.76 -0.91
N SER A 194 4.89 14.83 -0.15
CA SER A 194 4.94 13.40 -0.53
C SER A 194 4.11 13.10 -1.76
N ILE A 195 2.93 13.71 -1.90
CA ILE A 195 2.11 13.54 -3.10
C ILE A 195 2.87 14.05 -4.32
N ASN A 196 3.58 15.17 -4.21
CA ASN A 196 4.37 15.74 -5.29
C ASN A 196 5.61 14.88 -5.62
N ASP A 197 6.24 14.27 -4.61
CA ASP A 197 7.41 13.40 -4.77
C ASP A 197 7.06 11.98 -5.25
N MET A 198 5.78 11.56 -5.18
CA MET A 198 5.35 10.27 -5.72
C MET A 198 5.55 10.23 -7.25
N PRO A 199 6.07 9.12 -7.80
CA PRO A 199 6.08 8.92 -9.24
C PRO A 199 4.68 8.99 -9.83
N ASP A 200 4.57 9.46 -11.08
CA ASP A 200 3.29 9.66 -11.76
C ASP A 200 2.34 8.45 -11.68
N PRO A 201 2.77 7.18 -11.83
CA PRO A 201 1.88 6.03 -11.70
C PRO A 201 1.26 5.90 -10.30
N VAL A 202 2.04 6.15 -9.25
CA VAL A 202 1.59 6.09 -7.86
C VAL A 202 0.63 7.25 -7.58
N ARG A 203 1.00 8.47 -7.96
CA ARG A 203 0.15 9.65 -7.79
C ARG A 203 -1.18 9.49 -8.53
N ARG A 204 -1.15 8.95 -9.75
CA ARG A 204 -2.37 8.63 -10.52
C ARG A 204 -3.21 7.58 -9.79
N ALA A 205 -2.62 6.50 -9.29
CA ALA A 205 -3.33 5.46 -8.55
C ALA A 205 -4.00 6.00 -7.27
N VAL A 206 -3.36 6.93 -6.57
CA VAL A 206 -3.93 7.64 -5.42
C VAL A 206 -5.17 8.44 -5.82
N PHE A 207 -5.10 9.21 -6.92
CA PHE A 207 -6.27 9.96 -7.38
C PHE A 207 -7.37 9.07 -7.96
N ASP A 208 -7.01 7.97 -8.63
CA ASP A 208 -7.98 6.98 -9.11
C ASP A 208 -8.69 6.27 -7.95
N TYR A 209 -7.99 6.05 -6.83
CA TYR A 209 -8.60 5.57 -5.59
C TYR A 209 -9.64 6.56 -5.07
N VAL A 210 -9.33 7.86 -5.08
CA VAL A 210 -10.30 8.91 -4.71
C VAL A 210 -11.48 8.91 -5.68
N ARG A 211 -11.24 8.89 -7.00
CA ARG A 211 -12.31 8.80 -8.01
C ARG A 211 -13.24 7.61 -7.80
N ALA A 212 -12.68 6.48 -7.36
CA ALA A 212 -13.42 5.26 -7.08
C ALA A 212 -14.21 5.27 -5.76
N GLY A 213 -14.16 6.35 -4.98
CA GLY A 213 -14.90 6.49 -3.72
C GLY A 213 -14.02 6.61 -2.48
N GLY A 214 -12.69 6.57 -2.62
CA GLY A 214 -11.74 6.73 -1.53
C GLY A 214 -11.64 8.15 -0.97
N SER A 215 -10.91 8.29 0.13
CA SER A 215 -10.67 9.59 0.76
C SER A 215 -9.18 9.90 0.89
N LEU A 216 -8.76 11.08 0.46
CA LEU A 216 -7.39 11.57 0.59
C LEU A 216 -7.38 12.86 1.41
N LEU A 217 -6.62 12.87 2.50
CA LEU A 217 -6.32 14.06 3.29
C LEU A 217 -4.88 14.49 3.01
N THR A 218 -4.69 15.72 2.54
CA THR A 218 -3.36 16.31 2.37
C THR A 218 -3.10 17.41 3.38
N MET A 219 -1.90 17.42 3.96
CA MET A 219 -1.40 18.52 4.78
C MET A 219 -0.56 19.44 3.89
N GLY A 220 -1.07 20.64 3.66
CA GLY A 220 -0.63 21.54 2.61
C GLY A 220 -1.38 21.33 1.29
N SER A 221 -1.22 22.30 0.39
CA SER A 221 -1.87 22.29 -0.92
C SER A 221 -1.07 21.51 -1.97
N ILE A 222 -1.80 20.85 -2.87
CA ILE A 222 -1.25 20.12 -4.01
C ILE A 222 -1.84 20.66 -5.32
N GLU A 223 -1.27 20.26 -6.45
CA GLU A 223 -1.96 20.42 -7.73
C GLU A 223 -3.12 19.42 -7.79
N VAL A 224 -4.33 19.97 -7.72
CA VAL A 224 -5.58 19.18 -7.76
C VAL A 224 -5.93 18.92 -9.22
N PRO A 225 -6.25 17.67 -9.63
CA PRO A 225 -6.66 17.38 -11.00
C PRO A 225 -7.91 18.16 -11.40
N ASP A 226 -7.98 18.58 -12.67
CA ASP A 226 -9.06 19.45 -13.19
C ASP A 226 -10.48 18.89 -13.02
N ASP A 227 -10.62 17.56 -12.92
CA ASP A 227 -11.91 16.89 -12.73
C ASP A 227 -12.41 16.90 -11.27
N PHE A 228 -11.62 17.45 -10.35
CA PHE A 228 -12.00 17.60 -8.94
C PHE A 228 -12.62 18.97 -8.72
N VAL A 229 -13.82 19.00 -8.16
CA VAL A 229 -14.59 20.24 -7.96
C VAL A 229 -14.56 20.59 -6.48
N GLN A 230 -14.05 21.79 -6.16
CA GLN A 230 -14.11 22.29 -4.79
C GLN A 230 -15.56 22.51 -4.37
N ILE A 231 -15.96 21.94 -3.23
CA ILE A 231 -17.27 22.17 -2.65
C ILE A 231 -17.22 23.32 -1.62
N PRO A 232 -18.32 24.06 -1.43
CA PRO A 232 -18.39 25.10 -0.41
C PRO A 232 -18.08 24.55 0.98
N GLN A 233 -17.18 25.21 1.69
CA GLN A 233 -16.80 24.86 3.05
C GLN A 233 -18.02 24.91 3.98
N ASN A 234 -18.26 23.84 4.73
CA ASN A 234 -19.36 23.78 5.69
C ASN A 234 -18.89 24.20 7.10
N ARG A 235 -19.81 24.26 8.07
CA ARG A 235 -19.47 24.66 9.46
C ARG A 235 -18.51 23.70 10.17
N VAL A 236 -18.46 22.42 9.79
CA VAL A 236 -17.59 21.43 10.45
C VAL A 236 -16.15 21.49 9.91
N ASP A 237 -15.96 22.05 8.71
CA ASP A 237 -14.66 22.23 8.07
C ASP A 237 -13.90 23.47 8.56
N GLN A 238 -14.64 24.53 8.90
CA GLN A 238 -14.08 25.84 9.28
C GLN A 238 -13.06 25.78 10.42
N PRO A 239 -13.26 25.02 11.52
CA PRO A 239 -12.32 25.00 12.64
C PRO A 239 -10.93 24.47 12.29
N PHE A 240 -10.82 23.69 11.20
CA PHE A 240 -9.55 23.13 10.72
C PHE A 240 -9.11 23.74 9.37
N ASN A 241 -9.79 24.79 8.91
CA ASN A 241 -9.57 25.44 7.62
C ASN A 241 -9.54 24.46 6.43
N LEU A 242 -10.43 23.46 6.43
CA LEU A 242 -10.41 22.42 5.39
C LEU A 242 -10.96 22.95 4.06
N LYS A 243 -10.27 22.65 2.97
CA LYS A 243 -10.83 22.74 1.61
C LYS A 243 -11.17 21.33 1.14
N VAL A 244 -12.40 21.14 0.69
CA VAL A 244 -12.88 19.82 0.26
C VAL A 244 -13.18 19.87 -1.22
N TYR A 245 -12.74 18.84 -1.93
CA TYR A 245 -12.96 18.64 -3.35
C TYR A 245 -13.64 17.29 -3.57
N GLU A 246 -14.67 17.26 -4.41
CA GLU A 246 -15.27 16.02 -4.89
C GLU A 246 -14.58 15.61 -6.19
N GLY A 247 -14.09 14.37 -6.23
CA GLY A 247 -13.49 13.77 -7.42
C GLY A 247 -14.11 12.39 -7.64
N GLY A 248 -14.89 12.24 -8.70
CA GLY A 248 -15.69 11.02 -8.93
C GLY A 248 -16.66 10.75 -7.77
N PHE A 249 -16.49 9.60 -7.10
CA PHE A 249 -17.31 9.18 -5.96
C PHE A 249 -16.69 9.49 -4.58
N GLY A 250 -15.45 9.99 -4.54
CA GLY A 250 -14.70 10.20 -3.30
C GLY A 250 -14.35 11.66 -3.05
N ARG A 251 -13.48 11.89 -2.07
CA ARG A 251 -13.11 13.24 -1.61
C ARG A 251 -11.61 13.41 -1.43
N LEU A 252 -11.12 14.57 -1.87
CA LEU A 252 -9.84 15.14 -1.49
C LEU A 252 -10.09 16.24 -0.46
N ILE A 253 -9.37 16.21 0.65
CA ILE A 253 -9.43 17.20 1.73
C ILE A 253 -8.03 17.80 1.85
N GLU A 254 -7.90 19.09 1.57
CA GLU A 254 -6.68 19.84 1.87
C GLU A 254 -6.83 20.54 3.23
N ALA A 255 -5.82 20.41 4.06
CA ALA A 255 -5.71 21.09 5.34
C ALA A 255 -4.39 21.85 5.45
N GLU A 256 -4.27 22.65 6.50
CA GLU A 256 -2.99 23.30 6.83
C GLU A 256 -1.90 22.26 7.16
N ALA A 257 -0.64 22.65 6.92
CA ALA A 257 0.50 21.76 7.09
C ALA A 257 0.69 21.25 8.54
N ASP A 258 0.14 21.97 9.51
CA ASP A 258 0.22 21.66 10.94
C ASP A 258 -1.05 21.00 11.51
N LEU A 259 -1.98 20.53 10.64
CA LEU A 259 -3.26 19.95 11.03
C LEU A 259 -3.11 18.92 12.16
N ILE A 260 -2.20 17.96 12.05
CA ILE A 260 -2.01 16.89 13.06
C ILE A 260 -1.70 17.47 14.45
N LYS A 261 -0.88 18.53 14.52
CA LYS A 261 -0.58 19.21 15.78
C LYS A 261 -1.80 19.97 16.32
N SER A 262 -2.55 20.63 15.44
CA SER A 262 -3.79 21.31 15.81
C SER A 262 -4.84 20.35 16.37
N MET A 263 -4.98 19.16 15.78
CA MET A 263 -5.90 18.11 16.22
C MET A 263 -5.51 17.49 17.56
N SER A 264 -4.22 17.49 17.88
CA SER A 264 -3.70 16.98 19.16
C SER A 264 -3.99 17.89 20.35
N SER A 265 -4.37 19.15 20.10
CA SER A 265 -4.66 20.11 21.16
C SER A 265 -6.04 19.86 21.78
N PRO A 266 -6.19 19.90 23.11
CA PRO A 266 -7.46 19.71 23.81
C PRO A 266 -8.37 20.94 23.64
N SER A 267 -8.89 21.12 22.43
CA SER A 267 -9.74 22.24 22.02
C SER A 267 -11.23 21.91 22.10
N GLY A 268 -11.58 20.63 22.29
CA GLY A 268 -12.96 20.14 22.18
C GLY A 268 -13.50 20.10 20.74
N LEU A 269 -12.67 20.45 19.75
CA LEU A 269 -13.00 20.31 18.34
C LEU A 269 -13.08 18.83 17.95
N VAL A 270 -13.94 18.52 16.99
CA VAL A 270 -14.10 17.17 16.45
C VAL A 270 -13.82 17.23 14.96
N PHE A 271 -12.82 16.45 14.52
CA PHE A 271 -12.48 16.37 13.11
C PHE A 271 -13.63 15.71 12.34
N PRO A 272 -14.08 16.28 11.21
CA PRO A 272 -15.18 15.72 10.45
C PRO A 272 -14.88 14.31 9.94
N ASN A 273 -15.89 13.44 9.93
CA ASN A 273 -15.73 12.11 9.40
C ASN A 273 -15.74 12.12 7.86
N TYR A 274 -14.53 12.06 7.29
CA TYR A 274 -14.29 11.90 5.86
C TYR A 274 -13.86 10.48 5.48
N LEU A 275 -13.98 9.50 6.38
CA LEU A 275 -13.59 8.13 6.06
C LEU A 275 -14.49 7.54 4.98
N SER A 276 -13.87 6.88 4.00
CA SER A 276 -14.61 6.14 2.96
C SER A 276 -15.00 4.76 3.46
N ASP A 277 -16.31 4.50 3.48
CA ASP A 277 -16.88 3.17 3.73
C ASP A 277 -17.30 2.47 2.40
N ALA A 278 -16.97 3.07 1.25
CA ALA A 278 -17.39 2.59 -0.08
C ALA A 278 -16.93 1.16 -0.36
N PHE A 279 -15.75 0.80 0.14
CA PHE A 279 -15.14 -0.53 -0.02
C PHE A 279 -15.38 -1.46 1.19
N ALA A 280 -15.98 -0.96 2.27
CA ALA A 280 -16.19 -1.70 3.51
C ALA A 280 -17.52 -2.48 3.55
N SER A 281 -18.43 -2.21 2.61
CA SER A 281 -19.84 -2.63 2.69
C SER A 281 -20.17 -3.97 2.01
N TYR A 282 -19.17 -4.71 1.50
CA TYR A 282 -19.37 -5.95 0.73
C TYR A 282 -18.70 -7.16 1.39
#